data_AF-A0A661ZAB6-F1
#
_entry.id   AF-A0A661ZAB6-F1
#
_cell.length_a   1.000
_cell.length_b   1.000
_cell.length_c   1.000
_cell.angle_alpha   90.00
_cell.angle_beta   90.00
_cell.angle_gamma   90.00
#
_symmetry.space_group_name_H-M   'P 1'
#
loop_
_entity.id
_entity.type
_entity.pdbx_description
1 polymer ?
#
loop_
_entity_poly.entity_id
_entity_poly.type
_entity_poly.pdbx_seq_one_letter_code
_entity_poly.pdbx_strand_id
1 'polypeptide(L)'
;EEIKENKIEIRNTHINIGTGKEVSIKQLAELVKEKVGFKGELFFNTEKPDGTMRKLTNVTKLHNLGWHHKIDIEEGVGRMYEWYVG
;
A
#
# COMPACT_ATOMS: atom_id res chain seq x y z
N GLU A 1 24.59 47.48 -2.05
CA GLU A 1 24.35 46.21 -2.77
C GLU A 1 24.00 45.15 -1.74
N GLU A 2 22.73 44.76 -1.68
CA GLU A 2 22.26 43.77 -0.71
C GLU A 2 22.70 42.37 -1.14
N ILE A 3 23.43 41.71 -0.24
CA ILE A 3 23.83 40.31 -0.37
C ILE A 3 22.54 39.48 -0.29
N LYS A 4 22.04 39.02 -1.44
CA LYS A 4 20.96 38.02 -1.49
C LYS A 4 21.49 36.74 -0.84
N GLU A 5 21.10 36.49 0.40
CA GLU A 5 21.25 35.17 1.02
C GLU A 5 20.64 34.13 0.08
N ASN A 6 21.46 33.18 -0.39
CA ASN A 6 21.01 32.01 -1.14
C ASN A 6 20.16 31.11 -0.21
N LYS A 7 18.91 31.51 0.06
CA LYS A 7 17.92 30.65 0.71
C LYS A 7 17.57 29.54 -0.27
N ILE A 8 18.02 28.33 0.03
CA ILE A 8 17.62 27.11 -0.69
C ILE A 8 16.10 26.99 -0.57
N GLU A 9 15.40 27.09 -1.69
CA GLU A 9 13.95 26.93 -1.75
C GLU A 9 13.60 25.45 -1.49
N ILE A 10 12.93 25.17 -0.37
CA ILE A 10 12.49 23.81 -0.04
C ILE A 10 11.23 23.48 -0.85
N ARG A 11 11.35 22.58 -1.83
CA ARG A 11 10.24 22.02 -2.61
C ARG A 11 10.02 20.55 -2.23
N ASN A 12 8.85 19.99 -2.57
CA ASN A 12 8.50 18.57 -2.37
C ASN A 12 8.56 18.09 -0.90
N THR A 13 7.86 18.82 -0.03
CA THR A 13 7.82 18.55 1.42
C THR A 13 6.95 17.35 1.80
N HIS A 14 6.09 16.86 0.90
CA HIS A 14 5.25 15.68 1.18
C HIS A 14 6.09 14.44 1.52
N ILE A 15 5.47 13.53 2.29
CA ILE A 15 6.05 12.25 2.67
C ILE A 15 5.03 11.18 2.27
N ASN A 16 5.50 10.21 1.49
CA ASN A 16 4.70 9.04 1.16
C ASN A 16 4.56 8.15 2.39
N ILE A 17 3.33 7.78 2.74
CA ILE A 17 3.03 6.83 3.82
C ILE A 17 2.57 5.53 3.19
N GLY A 18 3.25 4.42 3.53
CA GLY A 18 2.95 3.11 2.98
C GLY A 18 3.95 2.07 3.45
N THR A 19 3.83 0.85 2.93
CA THR A 19 4.65 -0.30 3.33
C THR A 19 5.91 -0.47 2.46
N GLY A 20 5.90 0.07 1.24
CA GLY A 20 6.92 -0.22 0.23
C GLY A 20 6.88 -1.65 -0.31
N LYS A 21 5.87 -2.43 0.08
CA LYS A 21 5.62 -3.81 -0.37
C LYS A 21 4.46 -3.81 -1.38
N GLU A 22 4.47 -4.78 -2.28
CA GLU A 22 3.40 -4.98 -3.26
C GLU A 22 2.78 -6.38 -3.12
N VAL A 23 1.50 -6.49 -3.48
CA VAL A 23 0.75 -7.74 -3.55
C VAL A 23 -0.06 -7.73 -4.84
N SER A 24 -0.12 -8.86 -5.55
CA SER A 24 -0.96 -8.95 -6.75
C SER A 24 -2.45 -8.96 -6.38
N ILE A 25 -3.29 -8.55 -7.32
CA ILE A 25 -4.76 -8.62 -7.16
C ILE A 25 -5.20 -10.05 -6.83
N LYS A 26 -4.62 -11.05 -7.51
CA LYS A 26 -4.92 -12.46 -7.28
C LYS A 26 -4.58 -12.90 -5.86
N GLN A 27 -3.36 -12.62 -5.39
CA GLN A 27 -2.94 -12.98 -4.03
C GLN A 27 -3.82 -12.32 -2.96
N LEU A 28 -4.16 -11.04 -3.14
CA LEU A 28 -5.05 -10.34 -2.22
C LEU A 28 -6.46 -10.97 -2.21
N ALA A 29 -7.00 -11.31 -3.37
CA ALA A 29 -8.31 -11.96 -3.46
C ALA A 29 -8.30 -13.36 -2.82
N GLU A 30 -7.24 -14.13 -3.00
CA GLU A 30 -7.04 -15.44 -2.36
C GLU A 30 -6.93 -15.30 -0.83
N LEU A 31 -6.18 -14.31 -0.34
CA LEU A 31 -6.08 -14.00 1.10
C LEU A 31 -7.44 -13.65 1.70
N VAL A 32 -8.23 -12.81 1.03
CA VAL A 32 -9.57 -12.46 1.49
C VAL A 32 -10.49 -13.69 1.50
N LYS A 33 -10.44 -14.52 0.44
CA LYS A 33 -11.18 -15.79 0.37
C LYS A 33 -10.84 -16.69 1.56
N GLU A 34 -9.56 -16.82 1.90
CA GLU A 34 -9.10 -17.59 3.06
C GLU A 34 -9.69 -17.03 4.37
N LYS A 35 -9.51 -15.73 4.63
CA LYS A 35 -9.94 -15.09 5.90
C LYS A 35 -11.46 -15.14 6.10
N VAL A 36 -12.23 -14.97 5.04
CA VAL A 36 -13.71 -15.07 5.08
C VAL A 36 -14.19 -16.53 5.14
N GLY A 37 -13.33 -17.51 4.86
CA GLY A 37 -13.70 -18.92 4.83
C GLY A 37 -14.54 -19.33 3.61
N PHE A 38 -14.48 -18.55 2.52
CA PHE A 38 -15.25 -18.82 1.30
C PHE A 38 -14.75 -20.10 0.60
N LYS A 39 -15.68 -21.04 0.34
CA LYS A 39 -15.36 -22.36 -0.22
C LYS A 39 -15.50 -22.48 -1.74
N GLY A 40 -16.09 -21.48 -2.41
CA GLY A 40 -16.20 -21.47 -3.86
C GLY A 40 -14.90 -21.14 -4.58
N GLU A 41 -14.92 -21.13 -5.90
CA GLU A 41 -13.77 -20.78 -6.75
C GLU A 41 -13.78 -19.30 -7.13
N LEU A 42 -12.59 -18.71 -7.28
CA LEU A 42 -12.43 -17.35 -7.78
C LEU A 42 -12.28 -17.40 -9.29
N PHE A 43 -13.09 -16.63 -10.00
CA PHE A 43 -13.00 -16.46 -11.45
C PHE A 43 -12.54 -15.04 -11.78
N PHE A 44 -11.44 -14.92 -12.53
CA PHE A 44 -10.89 -13.65 -12.99
C PHE A 44 -11.25 -13.46 -14.47
N ASN A 45 -12.12 -12.49 -14.76
CA ASN A 45 -12.58 -12.24 -16.12
C ASN A 45 -11.55 -11.45 -16.93
N THR A 46 -10.84 -12.12 -17.83
CA THR A 46 -9.80 -11.52 -18.70
C THR A 46 -10.36 -10.72 -19.88
N GLU A 47 -11.67 -10.73 -20.13
CA GLU A 47 -12.30 -9.85 -21.13
C GLU A 47 -12.36 -8.40 -20.65
N LYS A 48 -12.18 -8.15 -19.34
CA LYS A 48 -12.11 -6.81 -18.77
C LYS A 48 -10.66 -6.32 -18.77
N PRO A 49 -10.42 -5.06 -19.16
CA PRO A 49 -9.07 -4.53 -19.18
C PRO A 49 -8.55 -4.36 -17.75
N ASP A 50 -7.28 -4.72 -17.57
CA ASP A 50 -6.55 -4.39 -16.36
C ASP A 50 -6.19 -2.89 -16.32
N GLY A 51 -6.03 -2.38 -15.10
CA GLY A 51 -5.48 -1.04 -14.88
C GLY A 51 -3.96 -1.00 -15.09
N THR A 52 -3.29 -0.03 -14.46
CA THR A 52 -1.83 0.01 -14.46
C THR A 52 -1.26 -1.22 -13.74
N MET A 53 -0.39 -1.97 -14.44
CA MET A 53 0.19 -3.23 -13.94
C MET A 53 0.88 -3.13 -12.58
N ARG A 54 1.44 -1.96 -12.25
CA ARG A 54 2.15 -1.73 -11.00
C ARG A 54 1.85 -0.34 -10.46
N LYS A 55 1.42 -0.27 -9.21
CA LYS A 55 1.20 0.98 -8.48
C LYS A 55 1.81 0.86 -7.09
N LEU A 56 3.10 1.17 -7.00
CA LEU A 56 3.87 1.11 -5.77
C LEU A 56 4.50 2.47 -5.46
N THR A 57 4.31 2.95 -4.24
CA THR A 57 4.86 4.22 -3.79
C THR A 57 6.23 4.02 -3.15
N ASN A 58 7.21 4.86 -3.50
CA ASN A 58 8.51 4.87 -2.83
C ASN A 58 8.39 5.52 -1.44
N VAL A 59 8.73 4.75 -0.39
CA VAL A 59 8.67 5.16 1.02
C VAL A 59 10.04 5.32 1.68
N THR A 60 11.14 5.36 0.92
CA THR A 60 12.50 5.51 1.44
C THR A 60 12.64 6.73 2.37
N LYS A 61 12.02 7.87 2.02
CA LYS A 61 12.02 9.07 2.87
C LYS A 61 11.39 8.81 4.25
N LEU A 62 10.30 8.06 4.31
CA LEU A 62 9.61 7.71 5.56
C LEU A 62 10.43 6.75 6.42
N HIS A 63 11.00 5.71 5.80
CA HIS A 63 11.86 4.75 6.49
C HIS A 63 13.12 5.40 7.06
N ASN A 64 13.73 6.34 6.32
CA ASN A 64 14.89 7.11 6.77
C ASN A 64 14.58 8.03 7.96
N LEU A 65 13.31 8.42 8.14
CA LEU A 65 12.84 9.15 9.32
C LEU A 65 12.58 8.21 10.52
N GLY A 66 12.85 6.91 10.38
CA GLY A 66 12.72 5.90 11.42
C GLY A 66 11.32 5.27 11.52
N TRP A 67 10.33 5.77 10.78
CA TRP A 67 8.99 5.20 10.80
C TRP A 67 8.91 3.99 9.87
N HIS A 68 8.39 2.88 10.40
CA HIS A 68 8.11 1.66 9.65
C HIS A 68 6.71 1.14 10.00
N HIS A 69 6.02 0.60 9.00
CA HIS A 69 4.75 -0.09 9.21
C HIS A 69 4.96 -1.30 10.13
N LYS A 70 3.94 -1.62 10.92
CA LYS A 70 3.97 -2.74 11.89
C LYS A 70 3.05 -3.90 11.52
N ILE A 71 2.04 -3.61 10.71
CA ILE A 71 0.98 -4.56 10.33
C ILE A 71 1.21 -4.90 8.87
N ASP A 72 1.41 -6.18 8.60
CA ASP A 72 1.47 -6.72 7.23
C ASP A 72 0.07 -7.02 6.69
N ILE A 73 -0.03 -7.27 5.38
CA ILE A 73 -1.34 -7.38 4.70
C ILE A 73 -2.17 -8.55 5.24
N GLU A 74 -1.54 -9.67 5.58
CA GLU A 74 -2.18 -10.86 6.13
C GLU A 74 -2.84 -10.59 7.49
N GLU A 75 -2.10 -9.92 8.39
CA GLU A 75 -2.63 -9.49 9.70
C GLU A 75 -3.73 -8.44 9.52
N GLY A 76 -3.48 -7.43 8.67
CA GLY A 76 -4.41 -6.33 8.42
C GLY A 76 -5.75 -6.79 7.88
N VAL A 77 -5.76 -7.71 6.90
CA VAL A 77 -6.99 -8.28 6.36
C VAL A 77 -7.73 -9.10 7.41
N GLY A 78 -7.03 -9.89 8.22
CA GLY A 78 -7.64 -10.65 9.32
C GLY A 78 -8.34 -9.74 10.33
N ARG A 79 -7.64 -8.71 10.81
CA ARG A 79 -8.19 -7.73 11.77
C ARG A 79 -9.38 -6.95 11.20
N MET A 80 -9.32 -6.59 9.92
CA MET A 80 -10.46 -5.94 9.25
C MET A 80 -11.66 -6.86 9.14
N TYR A 81 -11.44 -8.14 8.84
CA TYR A 81 -12.52 -9.12 8.80
C TYR A 81 -13.16 -9.30 10.17
N GLU A 82 -12.36 -9.49 11.23
CA GLU A 82 -12.83 -9.57 12.61
C GLU A 82 -13.66 -8.35 13.02
N TRP A 83 -13.19 -7.14 12.70
CA TRP A 83 -13.93 -5.90 12.96
C TRP A 83 -15.24 -5.82 12.17
N TYR A 84 -15.29 -6.35 10.95
CA TYR A 84 -16.50 -6.31 10.12
C TYR A 84 -17.61 -7.25 10.62
N VAL A 85 -17.24 -8.39 11.21
CA VAL A 85 -18.21 -9.40 11.68
C VAL A 85 -18.56 -9.30 13.17
N GLY A 86 -17.71 -8.65 13.97
CA GLY A 86 -17.92 -8.41 15.39
C GLY A 86 -18.76 -7.16 15.66
#